data_AF-A0A2V6CWC1-F1
#
_entry.id   AF-A0A2V6CWC1-F1
#
_cell.length_a   1.000
_cell.length_b   1.000
_cell.length_c   1.000
_cell.angle_alpha   90.00
_cell.angle_beta   90.00
_cell.angle_gamma   90.00
#
_symmetry.space_group_name_H-M   'P 1'
#
loop_
_entity.id
_entity.type
_entity.pdbx_description
1 polymer ?
#
loop_
_entity_poly.entity_id
_entity_poly.type
_entity_poly.pdbx_seq_one_letter_code
_entity_poly.pdbx_strand_id
1 'polypeptide(L)'
;MSAADSRNGASLKRPTIRDKTFRGQIRTGALVFAWFILPPIATANWQVVSTKREPSTVAGVEYRHVIVQNSAESATIDVALISIKSAVLHLIDNPSGSENLADVMGRENFIAGVNGGYFDTQFRPLGLRVMDGTRRSPLIRARLLTGVLCASSGGIEIIRLSEFSQKKKCDAAIECGPFLIDGGMPVRGLDQSRRARRTFVAVTRTGNATIGVSSDLSLAELAGALAALPDSKIWRALNLDGGSSTA
;
A
#
# COMPACT_ATOMS: atom_id res chain seq x y z
N MET A 1 -11.70 -32.57 51.74
CA MET A 1 -11.26 -33.80 52.43
C MET A 1 -11.76 -34.99 51.62
N SER A 2 -10.99 -36.03 51.31
CA SER A 2 -9.53 -36.22 51.47
C SER A 2 -8.95 -37.01 50.29
N ALA A 3 -7.62 -37.06 50.17
CA ALA A 3 -6.88 -37.63 49.05
C ALA A 3 -6.28 -39.03 49.35
N ALA A 4 -5.95 -39.77 48.27
CA ALA A 4 -4.89 -40.80 48.14
C ALA A 4 -4.97 -42.08 49.04
N ASP A 5 -4.18 -43.15 48.88
CA ASP A 5 -3.36 -43.75 47.77
C ASP A 5 -3.72 -45.30 47.79
N SER A 6 -3.15 -46.31 47.13
CA SER A 6 -1.94 -46.45 46.29
C SER A 6 -2.02 -47.68 45.37
N ARG A 7 -1.11 -47.74 44.37
CA ARG A 7 -0.09 -48.79 44.07
C ARG A 7 -0.27 -50.20 44.71
N ASN A 8 0.24 -51.32 44.17
CA ASN A 8 1.22 -51.57 43.11
C ASN A 8 1.16 -53.06 42.65
N GLY A 9 1.86 -53.43 41.56
CA GLY A 9 2.24 -54.85 41.31
C GLY A 9 2.05 -55.34 39.87
N ALA A 10 3.03 -56.10 39.33
CA ALA A 10 3.05 -56.53 37.92
C ALA A 10 3.59 -57.96 37.73
N SER A 11 3.27 -58.59 36.59
CA SER A 11 4.11 -59.62 35.96
C SER A 11 3.84 -59.74 34.46
N LEU A 12 4.75 -60.38 33.72
CA LEU A 12 4.81 -60.35 32.25
C LEU A 12 4.23 -61.62 31.59
N LYS A 13 3.85 -61.48 30.31
CA LYS A 13 4.20 -62.47 29.25
C LYS A 13 4.30 -61.77 27.89
N ARG A 14 5.38 -62.03 27.15
CA ARG A 14 5.60 -61.54 25.76
C ARG A 14 5.14 -62.58 24.75
N PRO A 15 4.42 -62.23 23.67
CA PRO A 15 4.26 -63.07 22.49
C PRO A 15 5.56 -63.12 21.66
N THR A 16 5.79 -64.23 20.96
CA THR A 16 7.02 -64.50 20.19
C THR A 16 6.97 -63.85 18.81
N ILE A 17 8.06 -63.17 18.40
CA ILE A 17 8.26 -62.76 17.01
C ILE A 17 8.50 -64.03 16.16
N ARG A 18 7.70 -64.23 15.11
CA ARG A 18 7.85 -65.35 14.17
C ARG A 18 8.25 -64.80 12.80
N ASP A 19 9.53 -64.95 12.48
CA ASP A 19 10.11 -64.41 11.25
C ASP A 19 9.45 -65.00 9.98
N LYS A 20 9.28 -64.15 8.97
CA LYS A 20 8.75 -64.48 7.64
C LYS A 20 9.45 -63.63 6.60
N THR A 21 10.49 -64.20 5.99
CA THR A 21 11.29 -63.60 4.91
C THR A 21 10.48 -63.39 3.63
N PHE A 22 9.83 -62.24 3.51
CA PHE A 22 8.99 -61.88 2.36
C PHE A 22 9.83 -61.41 1.16
N ARG A 23 10.31 -62.37 0.35
CA ARG A 23 11.01 -62.09 -0.92
C ARG A 23 9.97 -61.84 -2.03
N GLY A 24 9.68 -60.58 -2.34
CA GLY A 24 8.63 -60.21 -3.31
C GLY A 24 8.88 -58.89 -4.05
N GLN A 25 9.44 -58.99 -5.26
CA GLN A 25 9.48 -58.02 -6.37
C GLN A 25 9.35 -56.51 -6.04
N ILE A 26 10.48 -55.80 -6.11
CA ILE A 26 10.48 -54.34 -6.30
C ILE A 26 9.89 -54.05 -7.70
N ARG A 27 8.69 -53.47 -7.75
CA ARG A 27 8.17 -52.85 -8.98
C ARG A 27 8.83 -51.48 -9.14
N THR A 28 9.63 -51.30 -10.19
CA THR A 28 10.29 -50.04 -10.53
C THR A 28 9.27 -49.03 -11.04
N GLY A 29 8.54 -48.38 -10.13
CA GLY A 29 7.62 -47.29 -10.46
C GLY A 29 8.41 -46.08 -10.96
N ALA A 30 8.26 -45.74 -12.24
CA ALA A 30 8.87 -44.54 -12.80
C ALA A 30 8.21 -43.28 -12.20
N LEU A 31 8.92 -42.61 -11.29
CA LEU A 31 8.52 -41.30 -10.76
C LEU A 31 8.67 -40.24 -11.85
N VAL A 32 7.61 -40.05 -12.63
CA VAL A 32 7.50 -38.94 -13.59
C VAL A 32 7.36 -37.64 -12.79
N PHE A 33 8.50 -37.00 -12.52
CA PHE A 33 8.52 -35.61 -12.06
C PHE A 33 8.00 -34.73 -13.20
N ALA A 34 6.70 -34.42 -13.16
CA ALA A 34 6.13 -33.39 -14.00
C ALA A 34 6.67 -32.03 -13.57
N TRP A 35 7.71 -31.54 -14.28
CA TRP A 35 8.21 -30.18 -14.14
C TRP A 35 7.16 -29.21 -14.66
N PHE A 36 6.23 -28.81 -13.79
CA PHE A 36 5.37 -27.65 -14.02
C PHE A 36 6.24 -26.40 -14.04
N ILE A 37 6.75 -26.06 -15.23
CA ILE A 37 7.26 -24.73 -15.53
C ILE A 37 6.04 -23.80 -15.45
N LEU A 38 5.82 -23.20 -14.27
CA LEU A 38 4.96 -22.03 -14.22
C LEU A 38 5.58 -21.00 -15.17
N PRO A 39 4.80 -20.39 -16.08
CA PRO A 39 5.30 -19.26 -16.84
C PRO A 39 5.76 -18.19 -15.83
N PRO A 40 6.89 -17.51 -16.07
CA PRO A 40 7.30 -16.43 -15.20
C PRO A 40 6.16 -15.41 -15.14
N ILE A 41 5.69 -15.10 -13.93
CA ILE A 41 4.78 -13.98 -13.73
C ILE A 41 5.54 -12.75 -14.21
N ALA A 42 5.14 -12.21 -15.36
CA ALA A 42 5.77 -11.06 -15.96
C ALA A 42 5.47 -9.82 -15.10
N THR A 43 6.25 -9.65 -14.04
CA THR A 43 6.37 -8.36 -13.38
C THR A 43 6.85 -7.39 -14.44
N ALA A 44 5.98 -6.46 -14.84
CA ALA A 44 6.35 -5.39 -15.75
C ALA A 44 7.55 -4.66 -15.14
N ASN A 45 8.74 -4.88 -15.71
CA ASN A 45 9.98 -4.28 -15.25
C ASN A 45 10.00 -2.83 -15.73
N TRP A 46 9.17 -2.01 -15.11
CA TRP A 46 9.14 -0.57 -15.29
C TRP A 46 10.53 -0.01 -15.00
N GLN A 47 11.00 0.89 -15.87
CA GLN A 47 12.23 1.64 -15.73
C GLN A 47 11.94 3.12 -15.98
N VAL A 48 12.63 4.03 -15.30
CA VAL A 48 12.53 5.47 -15.62
C VAL A 48 13.35 5.77 -16.86
N VAL A 49 12.68 6.31 -17.88
CA VAL A 49 13.29 6.73 -19.17
C VAL A 49 13.68 8.21 -19.12
N SER A 50 12.90 9.04 -18.44
CA SER A 50 13.24 10.45 -18.23
C SER A 50 12.68 10.99 -16.91
N THR A 51 13.29 12.08 -16.44
CA THR A 51 12.79 12.85 -15.31
C THR A 51 13.06 14.32 -15.55
N LYS A 52 12.01 15.07 -15.92
CA LYS A 52 12.05 16.53 -15.91
C LYS A 52 11.83 16.99 -14.47
N ARG A 53 12.70 17.84 -13.94
CA ARG A 53 12.58 18.43 -12.61
C ARG A 53 12.23 19.90 -12.76
N GLU A 54 11.30 20.38 -11.96
CA GLU A 54 10.86 21.77 -11.95
C GLU A 54 11.01 22.32 -10.52
N PRO A 55 11.86 23.34 -10.31
CA PRO A 55 12.13 23.87 -8.98
C PRO A 55 10.92 24.68 -8.48
N SER A 56 10.52 24.45 -7.23
CA SER A 56 9.55 25.32 -6.56
C SER A 56 10.24 26.58 -6.03
N THR A 57 9.50 27.68 -5.94
CA THR A 57 9.88 28.86 -5.15
C THR A 57 9.86 28.57 -3.64
N VAL A 58 9.16 27.51 -3.22
CA VAL A 58 9.08 27.06 -1.83
C VAL A 58 10.24 26.12 -1.53
N ALA A 59 11.16 26.55 -0.67
CA ALA A 59 12.35 25.80 -0.31
C ALA A 59 12.01 24.42 0.31
N GLY A 60 12.45 23.35 -0.33
CA GLY A 60 12.14 21.97 0.08
C GLY A 60 10.90 21.37 -0.58
N VAL A 61 10.36 22.00 -1.62
CA VAL A 61 9.43 21.40 -2.59
C VAL A 61 10.13 21.24 -3.94
N GLU A 62 10.00 20.08 -4.58
CA GLU A 62 10.48 19.81 -5.94
C GLU A 62 9.38 19.10 -6.74
N TYR A 63 9.06 19.61 -7.93
CA TYR A 63 8.14 18.95 -8.85
C TYR A 63 8.91 18.09 -9.84
N ARG A 64 8.36 16.93 -10.20
CA ARG A 64 8.93 16.07 -11.23
C ARG A 64 7.85 15.50 -12.14
N HIS A 65 8.08 15.62 -13.45
CA HIS A 65 7.41 14.83 -14.46
C HIS A 65 8.33 13.66 -14.83
N VAL A 66 7.87 12.44 -14.60
CA VAL A 66 8.64 11.20 -14.80
C VAL A 66 7.98 10.36 -15.89
N ILE A 67 8.77 9.95 -16.88
CA ILE A 67 8.34 8.97 -17.87
C ILE A 67 8.91 7.60 -17.46
N VAL A 68 8.03 6.63 -17.24
CA VAL A 68 8.36 5.23 -16.98
C VAL A 68 7.96 4.36 -18.16
N GLN A 69 8.74 3.33 -18.46
CA GLN A 69 8.47 2.41 -19.58
C GLN A 69 8.71 0.96 -19.15
N ASN A 70 7.89 0.05 -19.68
CA ASN A 70 8.09 -1.40 -19.63
C ASN A 70 8.28 -1.96 -21.06
N SER A 71 8.37 -3.28 -21.23
CA SER A 71 8.61 -3.92 -22.53
C SER A 71 7.50 -3.75 -23.59
N ALA A 72 6.31 -3.28 -23.21
CA ALA A 72 5.16 -3.09 -24.08
C ALA A 72 4.75 -1.62 -24.25
N GLU A 73 5.00 -0.76 -23.25
CA GLU A 73 4.38 0.57 -23.19
C GLU A 73 5.10 1.56 -22.26
N SER A 74 4.71 2.84 -22.36
CA SER A 74 5.18 3.96 -21.54
C SER A 74 4.04 4.66 -20.81
N ALA A 75 4.32 5.23 -19.64
CA ALA A 75 3.37 5.93 -18.79
C ALA A 75 4.05 7.13 -18.10
N THR A 76 3.28 8.18 -17.82
CA THR A 76 3.71 9.33 -17.01
C THR A 76 3.32 9.18 -15.54
N ILE A 77 4.19 9.67 -14.66
CA ILE A 77 3.95 9.89 -13.23
C ILE A 77 4.40 11.32 -12.90
N ASP A 78 3.51 12.11 -12.32
CA ASP A 78 3.74 13.50 -11.94
C ASP A 78 3.70 13.59 -10.41
N VAL A 79 4.73 14.18 -9.79
CA VAL A 79 4.90 14.20 -8.33
C VAL A 79 5.38 15.54 -7.80
N ALA A 80 4.88 15.90 -6.61
CA ALA A 80 5.43 16.94 -5.76
C ALA A 80 6.13 16.27 -4.56
N LEU A 81 7.46 16.38 -4.47
CA LEU A 81 8.26 15.91 -3.35
C LEU A 81 8.33 17.02 -2.30
N ILE A 82 7.95 16.72 -1.06
CA ILE A 82 7.68 17.74 -0.03
C ILE A 82 8.45 17.42 1.27
N SER A 83 9.32 18.35 1.65
CA SER A 83 9.97 18.39 2.97
C SER A 83 8.96 18.76 4.06
N ILE A 84 8.78 17.88 5.05
CA ILE A 84 7.95 18.16 6.25
C ILE A 84 8.56 19.21 7.19
N LYS A 85 9.76 19.73 6.88
CA LYS A 85 10.33 20.92 7.54
C LYS A 85 9.84 22.23 6.90
N SER A 86 9.20 22.14 5.74
CA SER A 86 8.81 23.27 4.89
C SER A 86 7.30 23.39 4.70
N ALA A 87 6.55 22.37 5.09
CA ALA A 87 5.12 22.21 4.79
C ALA A 87 4.42 21.35 5.83
N VAL A 88 3.12 21.60 6.00
CA VAL A 88 2.19 20.82 6.82
C VAL A 88 1.12 20.19 5.93
N LEU A 89 0.63 19.00 6.30
CA LEU A 89 -0.47 18.35 5.60
C LEU A 89 -1.81 18.83 6.16
N HIS A 90 -2.56 19.53 5.33
CA HIS A 90 -3.99 19.76 5.56
C HIS A 90 -4.81 18.69 4.82
N LEU A 91 -5.95 18.34 5.39
CA LEU A 91 -7.04 17.67 4.69
C LEU A 91 -8.20 18.65 4.63
N ILE A 92 -8.68 18.95 3.43
CA ILE A 92 -9.80 19.85 3.18
C ILE A 92 -11.04 19.00 2.86
N ASP A 93 -12.19 19.35 3.44
CA ASP A 93 -13.45 18.68 3.14
C ASP A 93 -14.15 19.32 1.95
N ASN A 94 -14.86 18.52 1.17
CA ASN A 94 -15.67 18.97 0.03
C ASN A 94 -17.03 18.25 0.11
N PRO A 95 -17.88 18.61 1.11
CA PRO A 95 -19.03 17.80 1.50
C PRO A 95 -20.16 17.79 0.46
N SER A 96 -20.15 18.75 -0.47
CA SER A 96 -21.08 18.87 -1.60
C SER A 96 -20.51 18.34 -2.92
N GLY A 97 -19.21 18.03 -2.98
CA GLY A 97 -18.51 17.71 -4.23
C GLY A 97 -18.45 18.84 -5.25
N SER A 98 -18.83 20.06 -4.88
CA SER A 98 -19.02 21.20 -5.78
C SER A 98 -17.75 22.02 -6.04
N GLU A 99 -16.71 21.81 -5.24
CA GLU A 99 -15.45 22.57 -5.32
C GLU A 99 -14.41 21.79 -6.13
N ASN A 100 -13.72 22.43 -7.08
CA ASN A 100 -12.62 21.80 -7.81
C ASN A 100 -11.27 22.04 -7.09
N LEU A 101 -10.28 21.18 -7.34
CA LEU A 101 -8.98 21.24 -6.65
C LEU A 101 -8.25 22.57 -6.87
N ALA A 102 -8.28 23.14 -8.08
CA ALA A 102 -7.63 24.42 -8.38
C ALA A 102 -8.31 25.60 -7.64
N ASP A 103 -9.64 25.57 -7.49
CA ASP A 103 -10.37 26.58 -6.72
C ASP A 103 -9.98 26.53 -5.23
N VAL A 104 -9.76 25.33 -4.68
CA VAL A 104 -9.30 25.14 -3.30
C VAL A 104 -7.85 25.60 -3.14
N MET A 105 -6.98 25.23 -4.09
CA MET A 105 -5.58 25.65 -4.15
C MET A 105 -5.41 27.18 -4.24
N GLY A 106 -6.37 27.89 -4.84
CA GLY A 106 -6.33 29.35 -5.00
C GLY A 106 -6.84 30.19 -3.83
N ARG A 107 -7.39 29.58 -2.76
CA ARG A 107 -7.95 30.31 -1.59
C ARG A 107 -6.93 30.62 -0.50
N GLU A 108 -5.92 29.77 -0.39
CA GLU A 108 -4.97 29.66 0.71
C GLU A 108 -3.56 29.58 0.13
N ASN A 109 -2.52 29.70 0.96
CA ASN A 109 -1.13 29.50 0.51
C ASN A 109 -0.78 28.01 0.37
N PHE A 110 -1.64 27.22 -0.27
CA PHE A 110 -1.36 25.82 -0.56
C PHE A 110 -0.30 25.69 -1.66
N ILE A 111 0.77 24.97 -1.35
CA ILE A 111 1.94 24.86 -2.23
C ILE A 111 1.74 23.80 -3.32
N ALA A 112 1.13 22.66 -2.95
CA ALA A 112 0.73 21.57 -3.84
C ALA A 112 -0.45 20.82 -3.21
N GLY A 113 -1.30 20.21 -4.04
CA GLY A 113 -2.45 19.42 -3.62
C GLY A 113 -2.77 18.33 -4.64
N VAL A 114 -3.56 17.35 -4.23
CA VAL A 114 -4.15 16.30 -5.07
C VAL A 114 -5.55 15.97 -4.55
N ASN A 115 -6.38 15.27 -5.33
CA ASN A 115 -7.66 14.78 -4.83
C ASN A 115 -7.51 13.81 -3.63
N GLY A 116 -8.54 13.81 -2.77
CA GLY A 116 -8.56 13.02 -1.54
C GLY A 116 -9.03 11.57 -1.70
N GLY A 117 -9.58 11.04 -0.61
CA GLY A 117 -10.05 9.66 -0.48
C GLY A 117 -11.53 9.46 -0.77
N TYR A 118 -11.84 8.20 -1.10
CA TYR A 118 -13.12 7.70 -1.62
C TYR A 118 -14.38 8.27 -0.96
N PHE A 119 -15.41 8.46 -1.80
CA PHE A 119 -16.74 8.92 -1.44
C PHE A 119 -17.82 8.12 -2.18
N ASP A 120 -19.07 8.16 -1.72
CA ASP A 120 -20.21 7.53 -2.40
C ASP A 120 -20.97 8.51 -3.32
N THR A 121 -22.06 8.03 -3.94
CA THR A 121 -22.91 8.86 -4.83
C THR A 121 -23.70 9.97 -4.11
N GLN A 122 -23.48 10.16 -2.80
CA GLN A 122 -23.98 11.29 -2.00
C GLN A 122 -22.80 12.09 -1.39
N PHE A 123 -21.60 11.96 -1.95
CA PHE A 123 -20.33 12.58 -1.49
C PHE A 123 -19.91 12.22 -0.06
N ARG A 124 -20.53 11.20 0.57
CA ARG A 124 -20.20 10.80 1.93
C ARG A 124 -18.85 10.06 1.97
N PRO A 125 -17.98 10.33 2.94
CA PRO A 125 -16.67 9.70 3.04
C PRO A 125 -16.77 8.18 3.29
N LEU A 126 -16.02 7.40 2.51
CA LEU A 126 -15.97 5.94 2.63
C LEU A 126 -14.81 5.42 3.52
N GLY A 127 -14.22 6.28 4.35
CA GLY A 127 -13.21 5.91 5.34
C GLY A 127 -12.97 7.03 6.35
N LEU A 128 -12.06 6.82 7.32
CA LEU A 128 -11.63 7.81 8.30
C LEU A 128 -11.15 9.11 7.62
N ARG A 129 -11.73 10.24 8.04
CA ARG A 129 -11.19 11.59 7.84
C ARG A 129 -11.01 12.25 9.22
N VAL A 130 -9.85 12.84 9.44
CA VAL A 130 -9.54 13.71 10.58
C VAL A 130 -9.03 15.04 10.02
N MET A 131 -9.59 16.13 10.50
CA MET A 131 -9.28 17.51 10.09
C MET A 131 -9.22 18.38 11.35
N ASP A 132 -8.15 19.14 11.52
CA ASP A 132 -7.87 19.98 12.69
C ASP A 132 -8.01 19.21 14.02
N GLY A 133 -7.39 18.03 14.07
CA GLY A 133 -7.47 17.08 15.19
C GLY A 133 -8.85 16.41 15.38
N THR A 134 -9.87 16.85 14.65
CA THR A 134 -11.26 16.45 14.82
C THR A 134 -11.65 15.35 13.85
N ARG A 135 -12.12 14.21 14.37
CA ARG A 135 -12.62 13.10 13.55
C ARG A 135 -13.96 13.48 12.91
N ARG A 136 -14.03 13.43 11.58
CA ARG A 136 -15.20 13.82 10.77
C ARG A 136 -15.93 12.61 10.19
N SER A 137 -15.23 11.50 9.98
CA SER A 137 -15.81 10.19 9.65
C SER A 137 -15.09 9.04 10.38
N PRO A 138 -15.73 7.89 10.62
CA PRO A 138 -15.14 6.76 11.31
C PRO A 138 -14.18 5.96 10.42
N LEU A 139 -13.33 5.13 11.05
CA LEU A 139 -12.49 4.13 10.37
C LEU A 139 -13.35 2.96 9.87
N ILE A 140 -13.22 2.57 8.59
CA ILE A 140 -14.07 1.59 7.92
C ILE A 140 -13.24 0.40 7.41
N ARG A 141 -13.59 -0.82 7.86
CA ARG A 141 -12.94 -2.04 7.36
C ARG A 141 -13.59 -2.51 6.05
N ALA A 142 -12.99 -2.15 4.92
CA ALA A 142 -13.35 -2.64 3.60
C ALA A 142 -12.10 -3.10 2.82
N ARG A 143 -12.25 -4.02 1.85
CA ARG A 143 -11.13 -4.69 1.15
C ARG A 143 -10.10 -3.75 0.50
N LEU A 144 -10.51 -2.57 0.04
CA LEU A 144 -9.63 -1.57 -0.59
C LEU A 144 -8.93 -0.68 0.44
N LEU A 145 -9.54 -0.49 1.61
CA LEU A 145 -9.04 0.35 2.69
C LEU A 145 -8.03 -0.46 3.49
N THR A 146 -6.76 -0.09 3.35
CA THR A 146 -5.63 -0.90 3.87
C THR A 146 -4.59 -0.06 4.59
N GLY A 147 -4.74 1.26 4.58
CA GLY A 147 -3.83 2.18 5.25
C GLY A 147 -4.47 3.50 5.62
N VAL A 148 -3.82 4.19 6.53
CA VAL A 148 -4.13 5.55 6.96
C VAL A 148 -2.90 6.42 6.73
N LEU A 149 -3.01 7.47 5.93
CA LEU A 149 -2.10 8.60 5.95
C LEU A 149 -2.44 9.43 7.19
N CYS A 150 -1.45 9.76 8.02
CA CYS A 150 -1.63 10.56 9.22
C CYS A 150 -0.50 11.58 9.34
N ALA A 151 -0.87 12.85 9.52
CA ALA A 151 0.01 13.88 10.05
C ALA A 151 -0.21 14.01 11.56
N SER A 152 0.87 14.24 12.30
CA SER A 152 0.84 14.53 13.73
C SER A 152 2.02 15.44 14.10
N SER A 153 2.11 15.88 15.35
CA SER A 153 3.32 16.54 15.87
C SER A 153 4.62 15.72 15.73
N GLY A 154 4.53 14.41 15.46
CA GLY A 154 5.66 13.54 15.11
C GLY A 154 6.04 13.50 13.63
N GLY A 155 5.38 14.28 12.77
CA GLY A 155 5.53 14.26 11.31
C GLY A 155 4.42 13.52 10.58
N ILE A 156 4.66 13.22 9.29
CA ILE A 156 3.73 12.51 8.39
C ILE A 156 4.15 11.04 8.25
N GLU A 157 3.20 10.13 8.39
CA GLU A 157 3.42 8.70 8.20
C GLU A 157 2.23 8.03 7.47
N ILE A 158 2.51 6.87 6.87
CA ILE A 158 1.49 5.97 6.32
C ILE A 158 1.53 4.68 7.15
N ILE A 159 0.39 4.31 7.74
CA ILE A 159 0.25 3.22 8.71
C ILE A 159 -0.66 2.15 8.11
N ARG A 160 -0.34 0.86 8.21
CA ARG A 160 -1.29 -0.20 7.78
C ARG A 160 -2.55 -0.17 8.63
N LEU A 161 -3.70 -0.51 8.06
CA LEU A 161 -4.97 -0.57 8.80
C LEU A 161 -4.93 -1.58 9.98
N SER A 162 -4.06 -2.59 9.90
CA SER A 162 -3.76 -3.54 10.98
C SER A 162 -2.84 -2.99 12.08
N GLU A 163 -2.05 -1.96 11.78
CA GLU A 163 -1.15 -1.26 12.71
C GLU A 163 -1.81 -0.02 13.33
N PHE A 164 -2.85 0.52 12.67
CA PHE A 164 -3.46 1.80 13.03
C PHE A 164 -4.27 1.73 14.33
N SER A 165 -3.72 2.29 15.41
CA SER A 165 -4.44 2.51 16.65
C SER A 165 -5.45 3.65 16.51
N GLN A 166 -6.74 3.37 16.70
CA GLN A 166 -7.79 4.40 16.75
C GLN A 166 -7.64 5.42 17.90
N LYS A 167 -6.72 5.18 18.84
CA LYS A 167 -6.31 6.12 19.91
C LYS A 167 -5.18 7.06 19.49
N LYS A 168 -4.54 6.84 18.32
CA LYS A 168 -3.51 7.76 17.79
C LYS A 168 -4.16 9.13 17.53
N LYS A 169 -3.52 10.18 18.04
CA LYS A 169 -3.83 11.57 17.66
C LYS A 169 -3.17 11.86 16.31
N CYS A 170 -3.96 12.35 15.38
CA CYS A 170 -3.53 12.88 14.09
C CYS A 170 -4.17 14.25 13.95
N ASP A 171 -3.43 15.23 13.44
CA ASP A 171 -3.93 16.59 13.21
C ASP A 171 -4.70 16.63 11.88
N ALA A 172 -4.17 15.93 10.87
CA ALA A 172 -4.90 15.51 9.67
C ALA A 172 -4.72 14.00 9.45
N ALA A 173 -5.76 13.29 9.00
CA ALA A 173 -5.62 11.88 8.59
C ALA A 173 -6.67 11.46 7.56
N ILE A 174 -6.31 10.53 6.68
CA ILE A 174 -7.21 9.92 5.71
C ILE A 174 -6.95 8.42 5.52
N GLU A 175 -8.01 7.61 5.62
CA GLU A 175 -8.00 6.18 5.31
C GLU A 175 -8.28 5.93 3.83
N CYS A 176 -7.44 5.12 3.20
CA CYS A 176 -7.43 4.90 1.76
C CYS A 176 -6.78 3.55 1.41
N GLY A 177 -6.57 3.31 0.12
CA GLY A 177 -5.75 2.21 -0.36
C GLY A 177 -6.06 1.77 -1.80
N PRO A 178 -5.53 0.62 -2.24
CA PRO A 178 -4.62 -0.22 -1.45
C PRO A 178 -3.26 0.43 -1.18
N PHE A 179 -2.54 -0.12 -0.20
CA PHE A 179 -1.10 0.08 -0.04
C PHE A 179 -0.37 -0.34 -1.33
N LEU A 180 0.43 0.55 -1.90
CA LEU A 180 1.19 0.34 -3.14
C LEU A 180 2.61 -0.17 -2.85
N ILE A 181 3.31 0.54 -1.96
CA ILE A 181 4.64 0.18 -1.45
C ILE A 181 4.54 -0.01 0.06
N ASP A 182 5.17 -1.05 0.60
CA ASP A 182 5.42 -1.20 2.03
C ASP A 182 6.81 -1.81 2.26
N GLY A 183 7.50 -1.36 3.30
CA GLY A 183 8.87 -1.79 3.57
C GLY A 183 9.87 -1.43 2.46
N GLY A 184 9.54 -0.47 1.59
CA GLY A 184 10.29 -0.19 0.36
C GLY A 184 10.03 -1.13 -0.81
N MET A 185 9.09 -2.08 -0.68
CA MET A 185 8.79 -3.08 -1.71
C MET A 185 7.36 -2.94 -2.27
N PRO A 186 7.12 -3.21 -3.56
CA PRO A 186 5.77 -3.33 -4.12
C PRO A 186 4.92 -4.38 -3.39
N VAL A 187 3.68 -4.02 -3.10
CA VAL A 187 2.72 -4.93 -2.47
C VAL A 187 2.24 -5.97 -3.50
N ARG A 188 2.29 -7.24 -3.11
CA ARG A 188 1.90 -8.38 -3.94
C ARG A 188 0.37 -8.55 -3.94
N GLY A 189 -0.19 -9.06 -5.04
CA GLY A 189 -1.63 -9.32 -5.16
C GLY A 189 -2.48 -8.07 -5.41
N LEU A 190 -1.86 -6.95 -5.81
CA LEU A 190 -2.57 -5.79 -6.35
C LEU A 190 -3.21 -6.12 -7.71
N ASP A 191 -4.30 -5.43 -8.03
CA ASP A 191 -5.00 -5.61 -9.30
C ASP A 191 -4.13 -5.20 -10.50
N GLN A 192 -4.10 -6.07 -11.50
CA GLN A 192 -3.40 -5.94 -12.78
C GLN A 192 -4.37 -5.65 -13.95
N SER A 193 -5.68 -5.79 -13.74
CA SER A 193 -6.69 -5.81 -14.81
C SER A 193 -7.30 -4.44 -15.08
N ARG A 194 -7.73 -3.70 -14.04
CA ARG A 194 -8.36 -2.39 -14.23
C ARG A 194 -7.29 -1.31 -14.26
N ARG A 195 -7.04 -0.75 -15.45
CA ARG A 195 -6.22 0.46 -15.64
C ARG A 195 -7.08 1.73 -15.54
N ALA A 196 -6.48 2.79 -14.99
CA ALA A 196 -7.05 4.13 -14.85
C ALA A 196 -5.97 5.09 -14.35
N ARG A 197 -6.13 6.39 -14.57
CA ARG A 197 -5.39 7.45 -13.88
C ARG A 197 -5.43 7.20 -12.36
N ARG A 198 -4.32 7.45 -11.68
CA ARG A 198 -4.18 7.21 -10.24
C ARG A 198 -3.77 8.47 -9.52
N THR A 199 -4.09 8.49 -8.24
CA THR A 199 -3.58 9.47 -7.28
C THR A 199 -3.01 8.67 -6.11
N PHE A 200 -1.86 9.10 -5.60
CA PHE A 200 -1.19 8.41 -4.50
C PHE A 200 -0.47 9.38 -3.57
N VAL A 201 -0.24 8.90 -2.35
CA VAL A 201 0.64 9.52 -1.37
C VAL A 201 1.77 8.55 -1.04
N ALA A 202 2.97 9.07 -0.79
CA ALA A 202 4.13 8.30 -0.40
C ALA A 202 4.90 9.02 0.72
N VAL A 203 5.60 8.26 1.56
CA VAL A 203 6.51 8.79 2.59
C VAL A 203 7.85 8.07 2.55
N THR A 204 8.93 8.81 2.79
CA THR A 204 10.27 8.22 2.96
C THR A 204 10.49 7.73 4.39
N ARG A 205 11.57 6.98 4.62
CA ARG A 205 12.03 6.62 5.98
C ARG A 205 12.36 7.85 6.86
N THR A 206 12.54 9.04 6.27
CA THR A 206 12.83 10.29 6.98
C THR A 206 11.59 11.18 7.18
N GLY A 207 10.40 10.68 6.85
CA GLY A 207 9.14 11.42 6.97
C GLY A 207 8.88 12.46 5.88
N ASN A 208 9.75 12.58 4.85
CA ASN A 208 9.44 13.44 3.70
C ASN A 208 8.25 12.85 2.95
N ALA A 209 7.29 13.70 2.59
CA ALA A 209 6.10 13.31 1.88
C ALA A 209 6.28 13.41 0.36
N THR A 210 5.42 12.74 -0.38
CA THR A 210 5.23 12.95 -1.80
C THR A 210 3.76 12.74 -2.11
N ILE A 211 3.17 13.67 -2.86
CA ILE A 211 1.86 13.50 -3.48
C ILE A 211 2.07 13.40 -4.99
N GLY A 212 1.24 12.63 -5.68
CA GLY A 212 1.38 12.49 -7.11
C GLY A 212 0.22 11.80 -7.80
N VAL A 213 0.25 11.91 -9.12
CA VAL A 213 -0.72 11.34 -10.04
C VAL A 213 -0.04 10.53 -11.12
N SER A 214 -0.79 9.65 -11.79
CA SER A 214 -0.33 8.93 -12.97
C SER A 214 -1.32 8.97 -14.12
N SER A 215 -0.80 8.76 -15.32
CA SER A 215 -1.53 8.22 -16.47
C SER A 215 -2.10 6.81 -16.20
N ASP A 216 -2.78 6.21 -17.19
CA ASP A 216 -3.57 4.99 -17.01
C ASP A 216 -2.73 3.75 -16.66
N LEU A 217 -2.68 3.42 -15.36
CA LEU A 217 -2.00 2.26 -14.80
C LEU A 217 -2.95 1.39 -13.98
N SER A 218 -2.68 0.10 -13.89
CA SER A 218 -3.23 -0.78 -12.85
C SER A 218 -2.53 -0.52 -11.52
N LEU A 219 -3.08 -1.07 -10.42
CA LEU A 219 -2.52 -0.89 -9.09
C LEU A 219 -1.17 -1.61 -8.95
N ALA A 220 -1.02 -2.77 -9.58
CA ALA A 220 0.24 -3.50 -9.66
C ALA A 220 1.30 -2.78 -10.51
N GLU A 221 0.92 -2.20 -11.65
CA GLU A 221 1.84 -1.44 -12.50
C GLU A 221 2.31 -0.16 -11.82
N LEU A 222 1.42 0.61 -11.17
CA LEU A 222 1.82 1.78 -10.38
C LEU A 222 2.79 1.39 -9.25
N ALA A 223 2.52 0.31 -8.52
CA ALA A 223 3.42 -0.16 -7.47
C ALA A 223 4.81 -0.56 -8.03
N GLY A 224 4.87 -1.18 -9.20
CA GLY A 224 6.12 -1.47 -9.90
C GLY A 224 6.87 -0.20 -10.33
N ALA A 225 6.17 0.74 -10.96
CA ALA A 225 6.73 2.01 -11.43
C ALA A 225 7.24 2.90 -10.27
N LEU A 226 6.54 2.95 -9.14
CA LEU A 226 6.97 3.69 -7.95
C LEU A 226 8.25 3.13 -7.33
N ALA A 227 8.43 1.80 -7.34
CA ALA A 227 9.67 1.18 -6.89
C ALA A 227 10.84 1.38 -7.88
N ALA A 228 10.55 1.57 -9.17
CA ALA A 228 11.53 1.85 -10.22
C ALA A 228 12.04 3.31 -10.25
N LEU A 229 11.48 4.23 -9.46
CA LEU A 229 11.96 5.61 -9.38
C LEU A 229 13.39 5.63 -8.80
N PRO A 230 14.39 6.25 -9.46
CA PRO A 230 15.81 6.09 -9.10
C PRO A 230 16.17 6.68 -7.73
N ASP A 231 15.47 7.73 -7.32
CA ASP A 231 15.62 8.35 -6.00
C ASP A 231 14.73 7.71 -4.92
N SER A 232 13.87 6.74 -5.28
CA SER A 232 12.55 6.52 -4.67
C SER A 232 12.49 6.84 -3.18
N LYS A 233 13.26 6.10 -2.36
CA LYS A 233 13.28 6.18 -0.88
C LYS A 233 11.89 6.01 -0.24
N ILE A 234 10.86 5.71 -1.05
CA ILE A 234 9.48 5.45 -0.67
C ILE A 234 9.51 4.26 0.28
N TRP A 235 9.31 4.54 1.56
CA TRP A 235 9.20 3.51 2.57
C TRP A 235 7.83 2.88 2.51
N ARG A 236 6.80 3.72 2.34
CA ARG A 236 5.40 3.35 2.20
C ARG A 236 4.70 4.26 1.18
N ALA A 237 3.73 3.71 0.46
CA ALA A 237 2.84 4.46 -0.42
C ALA A 237 1.42 3.90 -0.39
N LEU A 238 0.43 4.77 -0.54
CA LEU A 238 -1.00 4.48 -0.46
C LEU A 238 -1.72 5.09 -1.65
N ASN A 239 -2.52 4.29 -2.36
CA ASN A 239 -3.40 4.75 -3.42
C ASN A 239 -4.58 5.53 -2.82
N LEU A 240 -4.93 6.69 -3.41
CA LEU A 240 -6.11 7.50 -3.08
C LEU A 240 -7.24 7.22 -4.10
N ASP A 241 -8.29 8.04 -4.14
CA ASP A 241 -9.29 7.92 -5.20
C ASP A 241 -8.69 8.31 -6.58
N GLY A 242 -9.27 7.83 -7.68
CA GLY A 242 -8.66 7.99 -9.00
C GLY A 242 -9.61 7.95 -10.20
N GLY A 243 -9.07 7.70 -11.38
CA GLY A 243 -9.82 7.77 -12.64
C GLY A 243 -10.23 9.21 -12.95
N SER A 244 -11.55 9.47 -12.97
CA SER A 244 -12.11 10.82 -13.14
C SER A 244 -11.81 11.73 -11.95
N SER A 245 -11.59 11.16 -10.75
CA SER A 245 -11.24 11.94 -9.55
C SER A 245 -9.80 12.45 -9.57
N THR A 246 -8.90 11.90 -10.40
CA THR A 246 -7.47 12.24 -10.39
C THR A 246 -7.23 13.68 -10.82
N ALA A 247 -6.78 14.49 -9.88
CA ALA A 247 -6.32 15.88 -10.04
C ALA A 247 -5.13 16.10 -9.10
#